data_AF-A0AA36GP42-F1
#
_entry.id   AF-A0AA36GP42-F1
#
_cell.length_a   1.000
_cell.length_b   1.000
_cell.length_c   1.000
_cell.angle_alpha   90.00
_cell.angle_beta   90.00
_cell.angle_gamma   90.00
#
_symmetry.space_group_name_H-M   'P 1'
#
loop_
_entity.id
_entity.type
_entity.pdbx_description
1 polymer ?
#
loop_
_entity_poly.entity_id
_entity_poly.type
_entity_poly.pdbx_seq_one_letter_code
_entity_poly.pdbx_strand_id
1 'polypeptide(L)'
;MENKVANAINPAKAKMTLTKKYAQNYVIFKAAAAVGTGAEAYSKVAKDEWLKELTYAGGLDKNQTYKDGLDFFANMVNAKATKVACAYKPDGSNMHYSCIFNV
;
A
#
# COMPACT_ATOMS: atom_id res chain seq x y z
N MET A 1 -13.70 3.35 -6.32
CA MET A 1 -12.61 2.34 -6.24
C MET A 1 -12.55 1.72 -4.84
N GLU A 2 -12.91 2.47 -3.79
CA GLU A 2 -12.94 2.02 -2.39
C GLU A 2 -13.67 0.68 -2.16
N ASN A 3 -14.91 0.52 -2.63
CA ASN A 3 -15.63 -0.77 -2.49
C ASN A 3 -14.86 -1.96 -3.10
N LYS A 4 -14.08 -1.74 -4.17
CA LYS A 4 -13.29 -2.82 -4.79
C LYS A 4 -12.14 -3.25 -3.88
N VAL A 5 -11.39 -2.29 -3.34
CA VAL A 5 -10.28 -2.58 -2.43
C VAL A 5 -10.79 -3.13 -1.09
N ALA A 6 -11.89 -2.60 -0.55
CA ALA A 6 -12.54 -3.12 0.65
C ALA A 6 -12.95 -4.60 0.50
N ASN A 7 -13.51 -4.99 -0.64
CA ASN A 7 -13.88 -6.37 -0.92
C ASN A 7 -12.67 -7.28 -1.20
N ALA A 8 -11.57 -6.71 -1.70
CA ALA A 8 -10.34 -7.42 -2.01
C ALA A 8 -9.47 -7.70 -0.79
N ILE A 9 -9.59 -6.88 0.28
CA ILE A 9 -8.91 -7.13 1.54
C ILE A 9 -9.58 -8.32 2.24
N ASN A 10 -8.96 -9.47 2.05
CA ASN A 10 -9.30 -10.69 2.74
C ASN A 10 -8.15 -11.06 3.69
N PRO A 11 -8.35 -10.94 5.01
CA PRO A 11 -7.35 -11.30 6.01
C PRO A 11 -6.76 -12.70 5.88
N ALA A 12 -7.52 -13.65 5.35
CA ALA A 12 -7.07 -15.02 5.14
C ALA A 12 -6.17 -15.19 3.90
N LYS A 13 -6.03 -14.16 3.05
CA LYS A 13 -5.33 -14.26 1.76
C LYS A 13 -4.06 -13.41 1.65
N ALA A 14 -3.87 -12.42 2.53
CA ALA A 14 -2.64 -11.63 2.70
C ALA A 14 -1.87 -11.30 1.41
N LYS A 15 -2.57 -10.96 0.32
CA LYS A 15 -1.95 -10.81 -1.01
C LYS A 15 -2.64 -9.78 -1.87
N MET A 16 -1.91 -9.26 -2.87
CA MET A 16 -2.46 -8.43 -3.94
C MET A 16 -3.39 -9.26 -4.82
N THR A 17 -4.62 -8.80 -5.03
CA THR A 17 -5.67 -9.55 -5.76
C THR A 17 -6.28 -8.77 -6.92
N LEU A 18 -5.96 -7.48 -7.05
CA LEU A 18 -6.53 -6.57 -8.04
C LEU A 18 -5.54 -6.14 -9.15
N THR A 19 -4.37 -6.79 -9.22
CA THR A 19 -3.23 -6.44 -10.09
C THR A 19 -3.53 -6.46 -11.59
N LYS A 20 -4.57 -7.18 -12.03
CA LYS A 20 -4.98 -7.21 -13.45
C LYS A 20 -5.58 -5.90 -13.96
N LYS A 21 -6.04 -5.02 -13.06
CA LYS A 21 -6.78 -3.79 -13.43
C LYS A 21 -6.28 -2.55 -12.70
N TYR A 22 -5.51 -2.74 -11.64
CA TYR A 22 -5.02 -1.66 -10.79
C TYR A 22 -3.60 -2.00 -10.34
N ALA A 23 -2.76 -0.99 -10.21
CA ALA A 23 -1.62 -1.07 -9.32
C ALA A 23 -2.15 -1.19 -7.89
N GLN A 24 -1.53 -2.03 -7.06
CA GLN A 24 -1.99 -2.29 -5.71
C GLN A 24 -0.81 -2.32 -4.74
N ASN A 25 -0.91 -1.54 -3.68
CA ASN A 25 -0.01 -1.64 -2.54
C ASN A 25 -0.74 -2.31 -1.38
N TYR A 26 0.03 -3.01 -0.54
CA TYR A 26 -0.50 -3.72 0.60
C TYR A 26 0.51 -3.75 1.74
N VAL A 27 0.02 -3.74 2.97
CA VAL A 27 0.82 -3.94 4.19
C VAL A 27 -0.01 -4.63 5.27
N ILE A 28 0.65 -5.44 6.07
CA ILE A 28 0.10 -6.01 7.31
C ILE A 28 0.96 -5.52 8.45
N PHE A 29 0.35 -4.97 9.49
CA PHE A 29 1.06 -4.53 10.68
C PHE A 29 0.24 -4.81 11.93
N LYS A 30 0.91 -4.91 13.09
CA LYS A 30 0.20 -5.04 14.37
C LYS A 30 -0.48 -3.73 14.71
N ALA A 31 -1.78 -3.79 15.01
CA ALA A 31 -2.51 -2.65 15.56
C ALA A 31 -2.06 -2.45 17.02
N ALA A 32 -1.05 -1.63 17.24
CA ALA A 32 -0.59 -1.26 18.58
C ALA A 32 -1.18 0.09 18.99
N ALA A 33 -1.38 0.32 20.30
CA ALA A 33 -1.90 1.60 20.81
C ALA A 33 -1.09 2.81 20.33
N ALA A 34 0.23 2.67 20.18
CA ALA A 34 1.13 3.71 19.68
C ALA A 34 0.94 4.07 18.19
N VAL A 35 0.32 3.19 17.40
CA VAL A 35 0.01 3.47 15.98
C VAL A 35 -1.16 4.46 15.87
N GLY A 36 -2.06 4.50 16.86
CA GLY A 36 -3.36 5.15 16.75
C GLY A 36 -4.37 4.26 16.01
N THR A 37 -5.61 4.75 15.87
CA THR A 37 -6.71 4.01 15.24
C THR A 37 -7.34 4.80 14.09
N GLY A 38 -7.80 4.09 13.06
CA GLY A 38 -8.56 4.67 11.95
C GLY A 38 -7.71 4.94 10.70
N ALA A 39 -8.40 5.40 9.65
CA ALA A 39 -7.83 5.53 8.31
C ALA A 39 -6.54 6.36 8.26
N GLU A 40 -6.49 7.49 8.96
CA GLU A 40 -5.34 8.39 8.94
C GLU A 40 -4.08 7.74 9.53
N ALA A 41 -4.19 7.19 10.75
CA ALA A 41 -3.11 6.48 11.43
C ALA A 41 -2.57 5.32 10.58
N TYR A 42 -3.45 4.51 10.01
CA TYR A 42 -3.07 3.36 9.20
C TYR A 42 -2.47 3.77 7.85
N SER A 43 -2.96 4.86 7.26
CA SER A 43 -2.37 5.44 6.04
C SER A 43 -0.93 5.88 6.29
N LYS A 44 -0.64 6.48 7.46
CA LYS A 44 0.71 6.90 7.82
C LYS A 44 1.65 5.70 7.91
N VAL A 45 1.26 4.64 8.62
CA VAL A 45 2.05 3.40 8.72
C VAL A 45 2.31 2.79 7.34
N ALA A 46 1.27 2.68 6.52
CA ALA A 46 1.39 2.10 5.19
C ALA A 46 2.33 2.91 4.28
N LYS A 47 2.17 4.23 4.26
CA LYS A 47 3.06 5.12 3.52
C LYS A 47 4.51 5.00 3.99
N ASP A 48 4.74 5.03 5.30
CA ASP A 48 6.07 4.95 5.88
C ASP A 48 6.72 3.59 5.55
N GLU A 49 5.95 2.50 5.54
CA GLU A 49 6.43 1.18 5.13
C GLU A 49 6.81 1.13 3.65
N TRP A 50 5.93 1.60 2.76
CA TRP A 50 6.20 1.60 1.31
C TRP A 50 7.35 2.53 0.92
N LEU A 51 7.60 3.61 1.68
CA LEU A 51 8.75 4.48 1.47
C LEU A 51 10.09 3.82 1.84
N LYS A 52 10.12 2.78 2.68
CA LYS A 52 11.36 2.07 3.02
C LYS A 52 12.00 1.39 1.81
N GLU A 53 11.23 1.10 0.76
CA GLU A 53 11.77 0.61 -0.52
C GLU A 53 12.86 1.53 -1.06
N LEU A 54 12.72 2.86 -0.92
CA LEU A 54 13.78 3.80 -1.31
C LEU A 54 15.06 3.57 -0.51
N THR A 55 14.94 3.32 0.80
CA THR A 55 16.11 3.06 1.64
C THR A 55 16.80 1.75 1.23
N TYR A 56 16.02 0.69 1.00
CA TYR A 56 16.58 -0.61 0.59
C TYR A 56 17.18 -0.59 -0.81
N ALA A 57 16.60 0.17 -1.73
CA ALA A 57 17.11 0.32 -3.09
C ALA A 57 18.32 1.28 -3.20
N GLY A 58 18.72 1.94 -2.11
CA GLY A 58 19.80 2.94 -2.13
C GLY A 58 19.40 4.26 -2.81
N GLY A 59 18.11 4.58 -2.82
CA GLY A 59 17.52 5.76 -3.45
C GLY A 59 17.11 5.55 -4.90
N LEU A 60 16.67 6.65 -5.53
CA LEU A 60 16.39 6.69 -6.97
C LEU A 60 17.69 6.98 -7.73
N ASP A 61 17.85 6.39 -8.91
CA ASP A 61 18.90 6.84 -9.80
C ASP A 61 18.59 8.25 -10.37
N LYS A 62 19.60 8.88 -10.99
CA LYS A 62 19.47 10.22 -11.58
C LYS A 62 18.36 10.32 -12.63
N ASN A 63 18.02 9.20 -13.26
CA ASN A 63 17.01 9.13 -14.31
C ASN A 63 15.62 8.76 -13.75
N GLN A 64 15.51 8.55 -12.43
CA GLN A 64 14.30 8.08 -11.74
C GLN A 64 13.72 6.82 -12.41
N THR A 65 14.60 5.94 -12.89
CA THR A 65 14.18 4.73 -13.58
C THR A 65 13.59 3.74 -12.59
N TYR A 66 12.52 3.06 -13.00
CA TYR A 66 11.96 1.97 -12.24
C TYR A 66 13.00 0.86 -12.03
N LYS A 67 13.09 0.34 -10.80
CA LYS A 67 13.92 -0.80 -10.44
C LYS A 67 13.10 -1.80 -9.65
N ASP A 68 13.47 -3.08 -9.75
CA ASP A 68 12.87 -4.13 -8.94
C ASP A 68 13.01 -3.80 -7.45
N GLY A 69 11.94 -3.99 -6.68
CA GLY A 69 11.90 -3.65 -5.25
C GLY A 69 11.50 -2.20 -4.94
N LEU A 70 11.08 -1.44 -5.95
CA LEU A 70 10.43 -0.12 -5.80
C LEU A 70 8.94 -0.17 -6.19
N ASP A 71 8.34 -1.36 -6.29
CA ASP A 71 6.98 -1.56 -6.79
C ASP A 71 5.96 -0.69 -6.03
N PHE A 72 5.99 -0.70 -4.69
CA PHE A 72 5.04 0.06 -3.90
C PHE A 72 5.33 1.56 -3.94
N PHE A 73 6.59 1.95 -3.89
CA PHE A 73 6.99 3.33 -4.07
C PHE A 73 6.52 3.88 -5.41
N ALA A 74 6.82 3.18 -6.51
CA ALA A 74 6.49 3.58 -7.87
C ALA A 74 4.98 3.73 -8.05
N ASN A 75 4.17 2.84 -7.48
CA ASN A 75 2.71 2.97 -7.53
C ASN A 75 2.20 4.26 -6.87
N MET A 76 2.83 4.70 -5.77
CA MET A 76 2.44 5.95 -5.08
C MET A 76 2.78 7.21 -5.89
N VAL A 77 3.91 7.20 -6.59
CA VAL A 77 4.43 8.40 -7.29
C VAL A 77 4.19 8.37 -8.79
N ASN A 78 3.49 7.36 -9.30
CA ASN A 78 3.20 7.24 -10.73
C ASN A 78 2.32 8.41 -11.19
N ALA A 79 2.88 9.30 -12.00
CA ALA A 79 2.20 10.49 -12.51
C ALA A 79 0.93 10.19 -13.32
N LYS A 80 0.77 8.96 -13.86
CA LYS A 80 -0.45 8.56 -14.58
C LYS A 80 -1.59 8.18 -13.65
N ALA A 81 -1.30 7.82 -12.40
CA ALA A 81 -2.32 7.51 -11.41
C ALA A 81 -2.96 8.81 -10.89
N THR A 82 -4.23 9.02 -11.23
CA THR A 82 -5.02 10.22 -10.87
C THR A 82 -6.06 9.95 -9.78
N LYS A 83 -6.25 8.68 -9.43
CA LYS A 83 -7.23 8.20 -8.46
C LYS A 83 -6.57 7.12 -7.60
N VAL A 84 -6.67 7.31 -6.30
CA VAL A 84 -6.29 6.33 -5.28
C VAL A 84 -7.51 5.98 -4.46
N ALA A 85 -7.60 4.73 -4.03
CA ALA A 85 -8.58 4.30 -3.05
C ALA A 85 -7.95 3.28 -2.11
N CYS A 86 -8.21 3.44 -0.82
CA CYS A 86 -7.65 2.57 0.20
C CYS A 86 -8.73 1.97 1.08
N ALA A 87 -8.43 0.85 1.72
CA ALA A 87 -9.26 0.25 2.73
C ALA A 87 -8.40 -0.46 3.77
N TYR A 88 -9.00 -0.76 4.91
CA TYR A 88 -8.37 -1.53 5.96
C TYR A 88 -9.33 -2.52 6.60
N LYS A 89 -8.79 -3.63 7.11
CA LYS A 89 -9.56 -4.66 7.81
C LYS A 89 -8.72 -5.34 8.89
N PRO A 90 -9.19 -5.41 10.15
CA PRO A 90 -8.51 -6.18 11.19
C PRO A 90 -8.69 -7.69 10.98
N ASP A 91 -7.72 -8.47 11.45
CA ASP A 91 -7.78 -9.95 11.50
C ASP A 91 -7.78 -10.53 12.92
N GLY A 92 -7.85 -9.66 13.93
CA GLY A 92 -7.76 -9.98 15.35
C GLY A 92 -6.40 -9.63 15.96
N SER A 93 -5.29 -9.80 15.24
CA SER A 93 -3.94 -9.48 15.71
C SER A 93 -3.26 -8.37 14.91
N ASN A 94 -3.66 -8.22 13.65
CA ASN A 94 -3.07 -7.32 12.69
C ASN A 94 -4.14 -6.47 12.00
N MET A 95 -3.67 -5.36 11.45
CA MET A 95 -4.38 -4.53 10.50
C MET A 95 -3.87 -4.83 9.10
N HIS A 96 -4.80 -5.16 8.21
CA HIS A 96 -4.54 -5.34 6.78
C HIS A 96 -4.91 -4.05 6.09
N TYR A 97 -3.96 -3.40 5.42
CA TYR A 97 -4.19 -2.13 4.74
C TYR A 97 -3.79 -2.24 3.27
N SER A 98 -4.65 -1.77 2.36
CA SER A 98 -4.37 -1.80 0.92
C SER A 98 -4.82 -0.52 0.25
N CYS A 99 -4.06 -0.08 -0.74
CA CYS A 99 -4.47 0.96 -1.69
C CYS A 99 -4.42 0.43 -3.12
N ILE A 100 -5.32 0.90 -3.97
CA ILE A 100 -5.29 0.69 -5.42
C ILE A 100 -5.21 2.01 -6.17
N PHE A 101 -4.48 2.00 -7.27
CA PHE A 101 -4.20 3.16 -8.14
C PHE A 101 -4.71 2.86 -9.56
N ASN A 102 -5.29 3.86 -10.23
CA ASN A 102 -5.75 3.74 -11.63
C ASN A 102 -4.58 3.96 -12.62
N VAL A 103 -3.74 2.95 -12.76
CA VAL A 103 -2.68 2.92 -13.79
C VAL A 103 -3.15 2.25 -15.07
#